data_AF-A0A1Y2UCF0-F1
#
_entry.id   AF-A0A1Y2UCF0-F1
#
_cell.length_a   1.000
_cell.length_b   1.000
_cell.length_c   1.000
_cell.angle_alpha   90.00
_cell.angle_beta   90.00
_cell.angle_gamma   90.00
#
_symmetry.space_group_name_H-M   'P 1'
#
loop_
_entity.id
_entity.type
_entity.pdbx_description
1 polymer ?
#
loop_
_entity_poly.entity_id
_entity_poly.type
_entity_poly.pdbx_seq_one_letter_code
_entity_poly.pdbx_strand_id
1 'polypeptide(L)' 'MDNIAVEASSWRESPSPGSETQEKYQCPRCPSSFKRPEHLKRHQRSHEGHKPFMCSICLKRFFRRYITYL' A
#
# COMPACT_ATOMS: atom_id res chain seq x y z
N MET A 1 10.08 -18.14 55.63
CA MET A 1 11.48 -18.26 55.23
C MET A 1 11.55 -19.53 54.38
N ASP A 2 11.48 -19.51 53.05
CA ASP A 2 11.72 -18.42 52.10
C ASP A 2 11.08 -18.71 50.74
N ASN A 3 10.78 -17.60 50.06
CA ASN A 3 10.68 -17.40 48.62
C ASN A 3 9.54 -18.06 47.82
N ILE A 4 8.46 -17.29 47.79
CA ILE A 4 7.54 -17.12 46.67
C ILE A 4 8.36 -16.85 45.39
N ALA A 5 8.37 -17.79 44.45
CA ALA A 5 8.81 -17.53 43.09
C ALA A 5 7.74 -16.68 42.40
N VAL A 6 7.86 -15.36 42.50
CA VAL A 6 7.16 -14.43 41.61
C VAL A 6 7.89 -14.46 40.28
N GLU A 7 7.60 -15.46 39.44
CA GLU A 7 8.08 -15.46 38.06
C GLU A 7 7.36 -14.35 37.28
N ALA A 8 8.11 -13.26 37.11
CA ALA A 8 8.23 -12.47 35.90
C ALA A 8 6.98 -12.37 35.01
N SER A 9 6.38 -11.18 35.03
CA SER A 9 6.10 -10.48 33.77
C SER A 9 5.10 -11.17 32.82
N SER A 10 3.86 -11.34 33.28
CA SER A 10 2.68 -11.47 32.41
C SER A 10 2.37 -10.14 31.71
N TRP A 11 3.31 -9.63 30.91
CA TRP A 11 3.01 -8.59 29.93
C TRP A 11 2.54 -9.29 28.65
N ARG A 12 1.29 -9.78 28.66
CA ARG A 12 0.59 -10.01 27.39
C ARG A 12 0.39 -8.63 26.78
N GLU A 13 1.29 -8.24 25.90
CA GLU A 13 1.01 -7.19 24.93
C GLU A 13 -0.20 -7.65 24.14
N SER A 14 -1.38 -7.18 24.53
CA SER A 14 -2.57 -7.25 23.71
C SER A 14 -2.21 -6.68 22.35
N PRO A 15 -2.45 -7.39 21.23
CA PRO A 15 -2.34 -6.76 19.92
C PRO A 15 -3.32 -5.58 19.94
N SER A 16 -2.78 -4.36 19.95
CA SER A 16 -3.58 -3.19 19.57
C SER A 16 -4.29 -3.57 18.27
N PRO A 17 -5.59 -3.30 18.10
CA PRO A 17 -6.19 -3.37 16.77
C PRO A 17 -5.49 -2.27 15.97
N GLY A 18 -4.36 -2.67 15.35
CA GLY A 18 -3.61 -1.85 14.43
C GLY A 18 -4.66 -1.36 13.46
N SER A 19 -4.70 -0.04 13.29
CA SER A 19 -5.56 0.65 12.36
C SER A 19 -5.53 -0.08 11.02
N GLU A 20 -6.46 -1.01 10.83
CA GLU A 20 -6.60 -1.80 9.62
C GLU A 20 -7.31 -0.86 8.67
N THR A 21 -6.56 0.16 8.21
CA THR A 21 -6.95 0.91 7.04
C THR A 21 -7.17 -0.15 5.99
N GLN A 22 -8.44 -0.37 5.62
CA GLN A 22 -8.90 -1.43 4.73
C GLN A 22 -8.32 -1.26 3.33
N GLU A 23 -7.01 -1.42 3.19
CA GLU A 23 -6.30 -1.49 1.93
C GLU A 23 -6.44 -2.91 1.38
N LYS A 24 -7.69 -3.29 1.11
CA LYS A 24 -8.08 -4.65 0.72
C LYS A 24 -7.49 -5.09 -0.62
N TYR A 25 -7.03 -4.15 -1.44
CA TYR A 25 -6.61 -4.41 -2.82
C TYR A 25 -5.08 -4.39 -2.93
N GLN A 26 -4.47 -5.57 -2.76
CA GLN A 26 -3.03 -5.76 -2.85
C GLN A 26 -2.57 -6.04 -4.29
N CYS A 27 -1.39 -5.53 -4.65
CA CYS A 27 -0.74 -5.88 -5.91
C CYS A 27 -0.08 -7.27 -5.84
N PRO A 28 -0.27 -8.15 -6.84
CA PRO A 28 0.38 -9.47 -6.84
C PRO A 28 1.88 -9.41 -7.20
N ARG A 29 2.39 -8.27 -7.68
CA ARG A 29 3.79 -8.12 -8.14
C ARG A 29 4.67 -7.32 -7.19
N CYS A 30 4.09 -6.64 -6.19
CA CYS A 30 4.83 -5.78 -5.25
C CYS A 30 4.04 -5.58 -3.95
N PRO A 31 4.68 -5.12 -2.85
CA PRO A 31 4.02 -4.99 -1.55
C PRO A 31 3.05 -3.80 -1.43
N SER A 32 2.55 -3.26 -2.55
CA SER A 32 1.64 -2.11 -2.55
C SER A 32 0.20 -2.54 -2.34
N SER A 33 -0.48 -1.90 -1.39
CA SER A 33 -1.89 -2.06 -1.06
C SER A 33 -2.66 -0.77 -1.37
N PHE A 34 -3.92 -0.92 -1.74
CA PHE A 34 -4.79 0.21 -2.07
C PHE A 34 -6.16 0.06 -1.41
N LYS A 35 -6.75 1.18 -1.00
CA LYS A 35 -8.12 1.23 -0.45
C LYS A 35 -9.22 0.96 -1.49
N ARG A 36 -8.91 1.10 -2.78
CA ARG A 36 -9.90 1.01 -3.85
C ARG A 36 -9.39 0.21 -5.05
N PRO A 37 -10.24 -0.60 -5.72
CA PRO A 37 -9.82 -1.47 -6.81
C PRO A 37 -9.37 -0.70 -8.06
N GLU A 38 -9.92 0.48 -8.33
CA GLU A 38 -9.51 1.31 -9.48
C GLU A 38 -8.08 1.84 -9.33
N HIS A 39 -7.63 2.05 -8.10
CA HIS A 39 -6.26 2.44 -7.82
C HIS A 39 -5.30 1.28 -8.05
N LEU A 40 -5.66 0.07 -7.59
CA LEU A 40 -4.90 -1.15 -7.89
C LEU A 40 -4.82 -1.40 -9.40
N LYS A 41 -5.94 -1.34 -10.13
CA LYS A 41 -5.98 -1.53 -11.59
C LYS A 41 -5.10 -0.51 -12.32
N ARG A 42 -5.10 0.75 -11.87
CA ARG A 42 -4.20 1.78 -12.41
C ARG A 42 -2.74 1.47 -12.10
N HIS A 43 -2.45 1.05 -10.88
CA HIS A 43 -1.11 0.68 -10.45
C HIS A 43 -0.58 -0.52 -11.23
N GLN A 44 -1.38 -1.54 -11.51
CA GLN A 44 -0.96 -2.69 -12.31
C GLN A 44 -0.39 -2.31 -13.69
N ARG A 45 -0.93 -1.25 -14.32
CA ARG A 45 -0.40 -0.74 -15.60
C ARG A 45 1.03 -0.20 -15.50
N SER A 46 1.53 0.17 -14.32
CA SER A 46 2.94 0.57 -14.17
C SER A 46 3.90 -0.61 -14.32
N HIS A 47 3.46 -1.82 -13.96
CA HIS A 47 4.26 -3.05 -14.14
C HIS A 47 4.33 -3.49 -15.60
N GLU A 48 3.31 -3.18 -16.39
CA GLU A 48 3.27 -3.54 -17.82
C GLU A 48 4.12 -2.59 -18.68
N GLY A 49 4.61 -1.47 -18.12
CA GLY A 49 5.38 -0.48 -18.89
C GLY A 49 4.57 0.24 -19.98
N HIS A 50 3.30 -0.14 -20.18
CA HIS A 50 2.46 0.43 -21.21
C HIS A 50 1.99 1.82 -20.80
N LYS A 51 2.55 2.82 -21.47
CA LYS A 51 2.20 4.23 -21.32
C LYS A 51 1.35 4.66 -22.52
N PRO A 52 0.00 4.52 -22.45
CA PRO A 52 -0.89 4.83 -23.56
C PRO A 52 -1.03 6.35 -23.79
N PHE A 53 -0.70 7.17 -22.79
CA PHE A 53 -0.83 8.61 -22.90
C PHE A 53 0.52 9.21 -23.32
N MET A 54 0.53 9.91 -24.44
CA MET A 54 1.68 10.69 -24.93
C MET A 54 1.33 12.17 -24.92
N CYS A 55 2.22 13.00 -24.38
CA CYS A 55 2.10 14.45 -24.54
C CYS A 55 2.54 14.82 -25.96
N SER A 56 1.70 15.53 -26.72
CA SER A 56 2.07 15.98 -28.08
C SER A 56 3.13 17.06 -28.10
N ILE A 57 3.31 17.80 -27.00
CA ILE A 57 4.28 18.91 -26.91
C ILE A 57 5.67 18.41 -26.58
N CYS A 58 5.81 17.62 -25.51
CA CYS A 58 7.11 17.13 -25.03
C CYS A 58 7.40 15.66 -25.36
N LEU A 59 6.48 14.98 -26.06
CA LEU A 59 6.57 13.58 -26.50
C LEU A 59 6.79 12.54 -25.38
N LYS A 60 6.71 12.95 -24.12
CA LYS A 60 6.84 12.05 -22.97
C LYS A 60 5.59 11.17 -22.84
N ARG A 61 5.81 9.91 -22.50
CA ARG A 61 4.77 8.91 -22.27
C ARG A 61 4.48 8.76 -20.77
N PHE A 62 3.20 8.66 -20.40
CA PHE A 62 2.72 8.59 -19.02
C PHE A 62 1.73 7.44 -18.80
N PHE A 63 1.71 6.92 -17.57
CA PHE A 63 0.76 5.88 -17.13
C PHE A 63 -0.60 6.45 -16.70
N ARG A 64 -0.66 7.76 -16.41
CA ARG A 64 -1.86 8.48 -15.97
C ARG A 64 -1.99 9.76 -16.78
N ARG A 65 -3.24 10.13 -17.08
CA ARG A 65 -3.61 11.45 -17.58
C ARG A 65 -3.40 12.47 -16.45
N TYR A 66 -2.19 12.99 -16.32
CA TYR A 66 -1.93 14.19 -15.52
C TYR A 66 -2.22 15.38 -16.43
N ILE A 67 -3.47 15.82 -16.49
CA ILE A 67 -3.78 17.19 -16.90
C ILE A 67 -4.04 17.93 -15.59
N THR A 68 -2.98 18.39 -14.94
CA THR A 68 -3.12 19.52 -14.03
C THR A 68 -3.17 20.74 -14.94
N TYR A 69 -4.34 21.40 -14.98
CA TYR A 69 -4.50 22.68 -15.64
C TYR A 69 -3.42 23.63 -15.09
N LEU A 70 -2.53 24.06 -15.98
CA LEU A 70 -1.71 25.26 -15.77
C LEU A 70 -2.57 26.47 -16.08
#